data_AF-A0A061NCE8-F1
#
_entry.id   AF-A0A061NCE8-F1
#
_cell.length_a   1.000
_cell.length_b   1.000
_cell.length_c   1.000
_cell.angle_alpha   90.00
_cell.angle_beta   90.00
_cell.angle_gamma   90.00
#
_symmetry.space_group_name_H-M   'P 1'
#
loop_
_entity.id
_entity.type
_entity.pdbx_description
1 polymer ?
#
loop_
_entity_poly.entity_id
_entity_poly.type
_entity_poly.pdbx_seq_one_letter_code
_entity_poly.pdbx_strand_id
1 'polypeptide(L)'
;MRVLQVFFEENRNEWPELTVIEDQIGSDFEEVNVENDKGNSRVLLYENDGNAEYKSIYILDEERLKIIRIGENGEGQIYNEVIR
;
A
#
# COMPACT_ATOMS: atom_id res chain seq x y z
N MET A 1 -8.82 -14.28 -10.65
CA MET A 1 -8.33 -12.90 -10.55
C MET A 1 -6.84 -12.93 -10.89
N ARG A 2 -6.39 -12.32 -12.00
CA ARG A 2 -4.97 -12.37 -12.47
C ARG A 2 -4.50 -11.03 -13.10
N VAL A 3 -5.41 -10.08 -13.28
CA VAL A 3 -5.14 -8.84 -14.04
C VAL A 3 -4.50 -7.76 -13.16
N LEU A 4 -4.90 -7.65 -11.89
CA LEU A 4 -4.41 -6.60 -10.98
C LEU A 4 -2.97 -6.83 -10.51
N GLN A 5 -2.55 -8.08 -10.33
CA GLN A 5 -1.18 -8.42 -9.94
C GLN A 5 -0.17 -8.11 -11.07
N VAL A 6 -0.53 -8.39 -12.34
CA VAL A 6 0.32 -8.03 -13.48
C VAL A 6 0.45 -6.50 -13.61
N PHE A 7 -0.67 -5.78 -13.42
CA PHE A 7 -0.65 -4.32 -13.41
C PHE A 7 0.26 -3.74 -12.33
N PHE A 8 0.23 -4.29 -11.12
CA PHE A 8 1.12 -3.87 -10.04
C PHE A 8 2.60 -4.05 -10.42
N GLU A 9 2.99 -5.24 -10.87
CA GLU A 9 4.39 -5.53 -11.21
C GLU A 9 4.92 -4.69 -12.37
N GLU A 10 4.06 -4.35 -13.35
CA GLU A 10 4.44 -3.48 -14.46
C GLU A 10 4.68 -2.02 -14.03
N ASN A 11 3.95 -1.53 -13.02
CA ASN A 11 3.93 -0.11 -12.66
C ASN A 11 4.66 0.23 -11.36
N ARG A 12 4.97 -0.76 -10.51
CA ARG A 12 5.54 -0.54 -9.16
C ARG A 12 6.80 0.34 -9.13
N ASN A 13 7.62 0.30 -10.18
CA ASN A 13 8.85 1.09 -10.24
C ASN A 13 8.60 2.60 -10.38
N GLU A 14 7.39 3.00 -10.78
CA GLU A 14 7.00 4.41 -10.94
C GLU A 14 6.34 4.99 -9.69
N TRP A 15 6.08 4.16 -8.68
CA TRP A 15 5.26 4.50 -7.52
C TRP A 15 6.16 4.90 -6.34
N PRO A 16 6.38 6.21 -6.09
CA PRO A 16 7.33 6.67 -5.07
C PRO A 16 7.01 6.20 -3.65
N GLU A 17 5.73 5.98 -3.37
CA GLU A 17 5.29 5.56 -2.04
C GLU A 17 5.78 4.16 -1.69
N LEU A 18 6.10 3.30 -2.65
CA LEU A 18 6.46 1.91 -2.37
C LEU A 18 7.77 1.80 -1.59
N THR A 19 8.75 2.66 -1.89
CA THR A 19 10.00 2.72 -1.11
C THR A 19 9.73 3.09 0.34
N VAL A 20 8.88 4.09 0.57
CA VAL A 20 8.52 4.51 1.93
C VAL A 20 7.71 3.44 2.66
N ILE A 21 6.80 2.76 1.96
CA ILE A 21 6.03 1.66 2.54
C ILE A 21 6.96 0.52 2.96
N GLU A 22 7.88 0.11 2.09
CA GLU A 22 8.88 -0.93 2.40
C GLU A 22 9.74 -0.54 3.62
N ASP A 23 10.16 0.72 3.72
CA ASP A 23 10.90 1.22 4.88
C ASP A 23 10.09 1.19 6.19
N GLN A 24 8.76 1.36 6.13
CA GLN A 24 7.90 1.42 7.31
C GLN A 24 7.38 0.06 7.78
N ILE A 25 7.01 -0.83 6.85
CA ILE A 25 6.34 -2.10 7.17
C ILE A 25 7.06 -3.33 6.60
N GLY A 26 8.18 -3.15 5.89
CA GLY A 26 8.89 -4.22 5.20
C GLY A 26 8.25 -4.60 3.86
N SER A 27 8.80 -5.64 3.24
CA SER A 27 8.35 -6.19 1.95
C SER A 27 7.99 -7.69 2.02
N ASP A 28 7.96 -8.26 3.22
CA ASP A 28 7.66 -9.68 3.46
C ASP A 28 6.15 -9.90 3.60
N PHE A 29 5.45 -9.81 2.47
CA PHE A 29 4.02 -10.06 2.35
C PHE A 29 3.74 -11.11 1.29
N GLU A 30 2.85 -12.06 1.58
CA GLU A 30 2.44 -13.08 0.60
C GLU A 30 1.71 -12.48 -0.59
N GLU A 31 0.86 -11.48 -0.36
CA GLU A 31 0.10 -10.81 -1.40
C GLU A 31 0.05 -9.29 -1.18
N VAL A 32 0.18 -8.54 -2.29
CA VAL A 32 -0.07 -7.10 -2.34
C VAL A 32 -1.17 -6.84 -3.36
N ASN A 33 -2.33 -6.42 -2.86
CA ASN A 33 -3.52 -6.18 -3.66
C ASN A 33 -3.69 -4.69 -3.96
N VAL A 34 -3.85 -4.35 -5.24
CA VAL A 34 -4.22 -3.00 -5.68
C VAL A 34 -5.74 -2.87 -5.60
N GLU A 35 -6.23 -2.29 -4.51
CA GLU A 35 -7.66 -2.05 -4.28
C GLU A 35 -8.18 -0.84 -5.06
N ASN A 36 -7.32 0.18 -5.24
CA ASN A 36 -7.62 1.35 -6.07
C ASN A 36 -6.34 1.94 -6.67
N ASP A 37 -6.43 2.44 -7.90
CA ASP A 37 -5.41 3.28 -8.55
C ASP A 37 -6.05 4.48 -9.30
N LYS A 38 -7.36 4.68 -9.12
CA LYS A 38 -8.13 5.69 -9.86
C LYS A 38 -8.54 6.84 -8.94
N GLY A 39 -8.83 7.99 -9.56
CA GLY A 39 -9.45 9.11 -8.86
C GLY A 39 -8.54 9.75 -7.79
N ASN A 40 -7.29 10.04 -8.16
CA ASN A 40 -6.31 10.74 -7.32
C ASN A 40 -5.89 9.99 -6.04
N SER A 41 -6.12 8.68 -5.98
CA SER A 41 -5.57 7.87 -4.91
C SER A 41 -5.14 6.49 -5.38
N ARG A 42 -4.09 5.97 -4.75
CA ARG A 42 -3.70 4.57 -4.82
C ARG A 42 -3.87 3.93 -3.45
N VAL A 43 -4.52 2.79 -3.42
CA VAL A 43 -4.81 2.04 -2.20
C VAL A 43 -4.30 0.63 -2.37
N LEU A 44 -3.36 0.24 -1.51
CA LEU A 44 -2.77 -1.10 -1.50
C LEU A 44 -3.11 -1.81 -0.20
N LEU A 45 -3.39 -3.10 -0.30
CA LEU A 45 -3.66 -3.99 0.81
C LEU A 45 -2.54 -5.04 0.87
N TYR A 46 -1.97 -5.23 2.06
CA TYR A 46 -0.85 -6.13 2.30
C TYR A 46 -1.33 -7.29 3.16
N GLU A 47 -1.19 -8.51 2.66
CA GLU A 47 -1.77 -9.71 3.28
C GLU A 47 -0.72 -10.79 3.53
N ASN A 48 -0.91 -11.50 4.64
CA ASN A 48 -0.19 -12.71 5.02
C ASN A 48 -1.19 -13.76 5.50
N ASP A 49 -1.04 -15.01 5.08
CA ASP A 49 -1.95 -16.11 5.40
C ASP A 49 -3.43 -15.79 5.06
N GLY A 50 -3.65 -14.97 4.02
CA GLY A 50 -4.98 -14.49 3.62
C GLY A 50 -5.61 -13.47 4.57
N ASN A 51 -4.85 -12.90 5.50
CA ASN A 51 -5.29 -11.85 6.42
C ASN A 51 -4.63 -10.52 6.06
N ALA A 52 -5.43 -9.48 5.87
CA ALA A 52 -4.92 -8.14 5.65
C ALA A 52 -4.29 -7.57 6.93
N GLU A 53 -3.01 -7.24 6.87
CA GLU A 53 -2.24 -6.72 8.00
C GLU A 53 -2.10 -5.19 7.92
N TYR A 54 -1.91 -4.67 6.72
CA TYR A 54 -1.73 -3.24 6.46
C TYR A 54 -2.52 -2.77 5.25
N LYS A 55 -2.87 -1.49 5.29
CA LYS A 55 -3.42 -0.74 4.16
C LYS A 55 -2.62 0.54 3.97
N SER A 56 -2.19 0.80 2.74
CA SER A 56 -1.65 2.10 2.35
C SER A 56 -2.68 2.90 1.56
N ILE A 57 -2.62 4.22 1.71
CA ILE A 57 -3.40 5.18 0.93
C ILE A 57 -2.44 6.29 0.53
N TYR A 58 -2.16 6.39 -0.77
CA TYR A 58 -1.38 7.48 -1.35
C TYR A 58 -2.30 8.43 -2.10
N ILE A 59 -2.31 9.70 -1.69
CA ILE A 59 -3.07 10.77 -2.36
C ILE A 59 -2.10 11.47 -3.32
N LEU A 60 -2.33 11.35 -4.64
CA LEU A 60 -1.32 11.71 -5.64
C LEU A 60 -1.04 13.21 -5.64
N ASP A 61 -2.08 14.05 -5.68
CA ASP A 61 -1.92 15.51 -5.73
C ASP A 61 -1.37 16.11 -4.43
N GLU A 62 -1.56 15.44 -3.29
CA GLU A 62 -1.02 15.89 -2.00
C GLU A 62 0.35 15.29 -1.69
N GLU A 63 0.79 14.34 -2.53
CA GLU A 63 1.97 13.50 -2.31
C GLU A 63 2.02 12.92 -0.89
N ARG A 64 0.83 12.64 -0.33
CA ARG A 64 0.65 12.24 1.05
C ARG A 64 0.40 10.75 1.13
N LEU A 65 1.26 10.07 1.88
CA LEU A 65 1.14 8.65 2.18
C LEU A 65 0.60 8.45 3.58
N LYS A 66 -0.45 7.63 3.68
CA LYS A 66 -0.95 7.07 4.94
C LYS A 66 -0.70 5.57 4.95
N ILE A 67 -0.23 5.04 6.08
CA ILE A 67 -0.13 3.60 6.32
C ILE A 67 -0.90 3.29 7.61
N ILE A 68 -1.78 2.31 7.52
CA ILE A 68 -2.69 1.92 8.60
C ILE A 68 -2.50 0.43 8.84
N ARG A 69 -2.18 0.07 10.08
CA ARG A 69 -2.27 -1.32 10.55
C ARG A 69 -3.74 -1.68 10.71
N ILE A 70 -4.15 -2.80 10.15
CA ILE A 70 -5.55 -3.27 10.15
C ILE A 70 -5.69 -4.74 10.57
N GLY A 71 -4.58 -5.42 10.89
CA GLY A 71 -4.59 -6.81 11.32
C GLY A 71 -5.04 -7.04 12.77
N GLU A 72 -5.12 -8.30 13.17
CA GLU A 72 -5.66 -8.76 14.47
C GLU A 72 -4.94 -8.17 15.70
N ASN A 73 -3.69 -7.75 15.53
CA ASN A 73 -2.86 -7.17 16.58
C ASN A 73 -3.13 -5.67 16.85
N GLY A 74 -4.22 -5.13 16.28
CA GLY A 74 -4.74 -3.81 16.54
C GLY A 74 -4.79 -2.92 15.31
N GLU A 75 -5.74 -1.99 15.31
CA GLU A 75 -5.94 -1.00 14.24
C GLU A 75 -5.30 0.34 14.60
N GLY A 76 -4.60 0.97 13.65
CA GLY A 76 -4.04 2.29 13.88
C GLY A 76 -3.24 2.85 12.71
N GLN A 77 -3.30 4.16 12.52
CA GLN A 77 -2.43 4.87 11.59
C GLN A 77 -1.01 4.90 12.16
N ILE A 78 -0.06 4.33 11.42
CA ILE A 78 1.35 4.27 11.81
C ILE A 78 2.23 5.25 11.01
N TYR A 79 1.72 5.75 9.88
CA TYR A 79 2.41 6.73 9.03
C TYR A 79 1.40 7.70 8.38
N ASN A 80 1.73 8.99 8.28
CA ASN A 80 0.91 10.01 7.61
C ASN A 80 1.72 11.27 7.27
N GLU A 81 2.53 11.20 6.23
CA GLU A 81 3.44 12.29 5.84
C GLU A 81 3.30 12.65 4.35
N VAL A 82 3.73 13.86 4.01
CA VAL A 82 4.03 14.25 2.62
C VAL A 82 5.43 13.73 2.31
N ILE A 83 5.57 12.97 1.22
CA ILE A 83 6.80 12.22 0.93
C ILE A 83 7.57 12.72 -0.29
N ARG A 84 7.18 13.88 -0.83
CA ARG A 84 7.84 14.60 -1.92
C ARG A 84 7.76 16.11 -1.75
#